data_AF-A0A2V8UNN8-F1
#
_entry.id   AF-A0A2V8UNN8-F1
#
_cell.length_a   1.000
_cell.length_b   1.000
_cell.length_c   1.000
_cell.angle_alpha   90.00
_cell.angle_beta   90.00
_cell.angle_gamma   90.00
#
_symmetry.space_group_name_H-M   'P 1'
#
loop_
_entity.id
_entity.type
_entity.pdbx_description
1 polymer ?
#
loop_
_entity_poly.entity_id
_entity_poly.type
_entity_poly.pdbx_seq_one_letter_code
_entity_poly.pdbx_strand_id
1 'polypeptide(L)'
;MPSPRTYATAGAFRRALEERLKRASLTDQIDPNRLRRQVSFDRLLARLFREDPAPWVLKGGYALELRFKAARSTVDIDLTVQRVAASAGGDENQVVRQMLQSAAAVALGDWFEFTIGPPVMDLTAAPYGGARYPVEARMDERIFARFHLDAGIGDVVMRPLETIVCRDWLGFAGIESSRVLMIAREQQFAEKIHAYTLPRNAANSRVKDLVDLVDLALLIGSGGWISSGLWKLCV
;
A
#
# COMPACT_ATOMS: atom_id res chain seq x y z
N MET A 1 0.88 -24.37 -17.72
CA MET A 1 1.81 -23.51 -16.96
C MET A 1 3.10 -24.28 -16.75
N PRO A 2 4.29 -23.72 -17.04
CA PRO A 2 5.54 -24.38 -16.66
C PRO A 2 5.58 -24.56 -15.13
N SER A 3 6.14 -25.68 -14.66
CA SER A 3 6.26 -25.95 -13.23
C SER A 3 7.03 -24.83 -12.51
N PRO A 4 6.65 -24.48 -11.27
CA PRO A 4 7.38 -23.51 -10.47
C PRO A 4 8.87 -23.83 -10.41
N ARG A 5 9.73 -22.84 -10.67
CA ARG A 5 11.18 -23.02 -10.53
C ARG A 5 11.61 -22.67 -9.11
N THR A 6 12.30 -23.58 -8.45
CA THR A 6 13.02 -23.29 -7.21
C THR A 6 14.36 -22.63 -7.54
N TYR A 7 14.73 -21.59 -6.80
CA TYR A 7 15.97 -20.85 -6.99
C TYR A 7 16.92 -21.13 -5.83
N ALA A 8 18.16 -21.54 -6.14
CA ALA A 8 19.16 -21.88 -5.12
C ALA A 8 19.84 -20.67 -4.48
N THR A 9 19.80 -19.50 -5.13
CA THR A 9 20.44 -18.27 -4.63
C THR A 9 19.56 -17.04 -4.85
N ALA A 10 19.68 -16.05 -3.96
CA ALA A 10 19.01 -14.75 -4.07
C ALA A 10 19.34 -14.06 -5.41
N GLY A 11 20.60 -14.06 -5.83
CA GLY A 11 21.01 -13.48 -7.11
C GLY A 11 20.39 -14.16 -8.33
N ALA A 12 20.20 -15.48 -8.31
CA ALA A 12 19.51 -16.18 -9.39
C ALA A 12 18.02 -15.79 -9.44
N PHE A 13 17.37 -15.72 -8.29
CA PHE A 13 15.99 -15.25 -8.18
C PHE A 13 15.84 -13.81 -8.64
N ARG A 14 16.73 -12.91 -8.21
CA ARG A 14 16.74 -11.49 -8.59
C ARG A 14 16.83 -11.30 -10.10
N ARG A 15 17.78 -11.97 -10.75
CA ARG A 15 17.92 -11.91 -12.22
C ARG A 15 16.63 -12.37 -12.92
N ALA A 16 16.06 -13.47 -12.47
CA ALA A 16 14.83 -14.01 -13.03
C ALA A 16 13.62 -13.07 -12.83
N LEU A 17 13.52 -12.40 -11.68
CA LEU A 17 12.51 -11.38 -11.43
C LEU A 17 12.73 -10.15 -12.33
N GLU A 18 13.95 -9.61 -12.38
CA GLU A 18 14.24 -8.41 -13.17
C GLU A 18 14.04 -8.61 -14.67
N GLU A 19 14.39 -9.78 -15.22
CA GLU A 19 14.08 -10.11 -16.62
C GLU A 19 12.57 -10.08 -16.89
N ARG A 20 11.76 -10.58 -15.96
CA ARG A 20 10.29 -10.57 -16.09
C ARG A 20 9.72 -9.17 -15.98
N LEU A 21 10.22 -8.36 -15.04
CA LEU A 21 9.84 -6.95 -14.91
C LEU A 21 10.22 -6.17 -16.18
N LYS A 22 11.39 -6.44 -16.77
CA LYS A 22 11.81 -5.82 -18.04
C LYS A 22 10.88 -6.19 -19.19
N ARG A 23 10.48 -7.47 -19.31
CA ARG A 23 9.52 -7.91 -20.33
C ARG A 23 8.15 -7.26 -20.12
N ALA A 24 7.64 -7.28 -18.89
CA ALA A 24 6.37 -6.64 -18.54
C ALA A 24 6.39 -5.13 -18.82
N SER A 25 7.50 -4.45 -18.52
CA SER A 25 7.68 -3.03 -18.83
C SER A 25 7.54 -2.73 -20.31
N LEU A 26 8.15 -3.54 -21.18
CA LEU A 26 8.07 -3.37 -22.63
C LEU A 26 6.66 -3.66 -23.17
N THR A 27 6.01 -4.72 -22.67
CA THR A 27 4.65 -5.11 -23.08
C THR A 27 3.60 -4.11 -22.62
N ASP A 28 3.66 -3.71 -21.35
CA ASP A 28 2.67 -2.85 -20.71
C ASP A 28 2.97 -1.35 -20.96
N GLN A 29 4.14 -1.03 -21.56
CA GLN A 29 4.67 0.34 -21.71
C GLN A 29 4.76 1.11 -20.38
N ILE A 30 5.11 0.39 -19.31
CA ILE A 30 5.23 0.93 -17.95
C ILE A 30 6.72 1.08 -17.60
N ASP A 31 7.09 2.17 -16.91
CA ASP A 31 8.44 2.36 -16.37
C ASP A 31 8.89 1.13 -15.53
N PRO A 32 10.05 0.51 -15.81
CA PRO A 32 10.59 -0.59 -15.03
C PRO A 32 10.70 -0.30 -13.52
N ASN A 33 10.99 0.94 -13.13
CA ASN A 33 11.08 1.34 -11.72
C ASN A 33 9.70 1.41 -11.06
N ARG A 34 8.64 1.72 -11.81
CA ARG A 34 7.26 1.59 -11.30
C ARG A 34 6.95 0.12 -11.01
N LEU A 35 7.28 -0.80 -11.91
CA LEU A 35 7.06 -2.23 -11.69
C LEU A 35 7.90 -2.78 -10.52
N ARG A 36 9.17 -2.37 -10.39
CA ARG A 36 10.01 -2.71 -9.23
C ARG A 36 9.41 -2.22 -7.91
N ARG A 37 8.84 -1.01 -7.91
CA ARG A 37 8.17 -0.46 -6.74
C ARG A 37 6.89 -1.23 -6.41
N GLN A 38 6.03 -1.51 -7.40
CA GLN A 38 4.80 -2.29 -7.21
C GLN A 38 5.08 -3.70 -6.65
N VAL A 39 6.05 -4.45 -7.20
CA VAL A 39 6.39 -5.76 -6.62
C VAL A 39 6.89 -5.61 -5.19
N SER A 40 7.68 -4.58 -4.88
CA SER A 40 8.16 -4.34 -3.51
C SER A 40 7.01 -4.00 -2.56
N PHE A 41 6.02 -3.24 -3.02
CA PHE A 41 4.82 -2.91 -2.24
C PHE A 41 4.02 -4.18 -1.97
N ASP A 42 3.69 -4.93 -3.00
CA ASP A 42 2.88 -6.14 -2.89
C ASP A 42 3.55 -7.19 -2.01
N ARG A 43 4.89 -7.29 -2.02
CA ARG A 43 5.66 -8.21 -1.16
C ARG A 43 5.79 -7.72 0.28
N LEU A 44 5.79 -6.41 0.54
CA LEU A 44 5.65 -5.88 1.89
C LEU A 44 4.24 -6.13 2.42
N LEU A 45 3.21 -5.83 1.62
CA LEU A 45 1.81 -6.06 1.98
C LEU A 45 1.52 -7.55 2.23
N ALA A 46 2.14 -8.47 1.48
CA ALA A 46 2.07 -9.91 1.75
C ALA A 46 2.51 -10.29 3.17
N ARG A 47 3.46 -9.53 3.74
CA ARG A 47 3.95 -9.73 5.11
C ARG A 47 3.02 -9.08 6.13
N LEU A 48 2.62 -7.83 5.86
CA LEU A 48 1.75 -7.06 6.77
C LEU A 48 0.36 -7.70 6.91
N PHE A 49 -0.22 -8.22 5.83
CA PHE A 49 -1.55 -8.83 5.79
C PHE A 49 -1.51 -10.37 5.87
N ARG A 50 -0.43 -10.94 6.40
CA ARG A 50 -0.30 -12.39 6.59
C ARG A 50 -1.27 -12.93 7.63
N GLU A 51 -1.48 -12.18 8.71
CA GLU A 51 -2.36 -12.57 9.81
C GLU A 51 -3.80 -12.15 9.52
N ASP A 52 -4.76 -12.93 10.01
CA ASP A 52 -6.19 -12.64 9.92
C ASP A 52 -6.81 -12.69 11.33
N PRO A 53 -7.31 -11.56 11.87
CA PRO A 53 -7.33 -10.23 11.27
C PRO A 53 -5.97 -9.52 11.34
N ALA A 54 -5.56 -8.87 10.25
CA ALA A 54 -4.41 -7.98 10.26
C ALA A 54 -4.74 -6.69 11.04
N PRO A 55 -3.80 -6.10 11.81
CA PRO A 55 -4.06 -4.85 12.54
C PRO A 55 -4.05 -3.58 11.67
N TRP A 56 -3.88 -3.75 10.36
CA TRP A 56 -3.75 -2.67 9.38
C TRP A 56 -4.85 -2.75 8.32
N VAL A 57 -5.18 -1.60 7.74
CA VAL A 57 -6.03 -1.49 6.55
C VAL A 57 -5.35 -0.58 5.54
N LEU A 58 -5.27 -1.02 4.28
CA LEU A 58 -4.70 -0.24 3.19
C LEU A 58 -5.67 0.85 2.73
N LYS A 59 -5.14 2.05 2.50
CA LYS A 59 -5.87 3.20 1.97
C LYS A 59 -5.03 3.96 0.94
N GLY A 60 -5.42 5.21 0.66
CA GLY A 60 -4.60 6.16 -0.09
C GLY A 60 -4.35 5.78 -1.55
N GLY A 61 -3.22 6.20 -2.10
CA GLY A 61 -2.98 6.13 -3.55
C GLY A 61 -2.81 4.70 -4.07
N TYR A 62 -2.15 3.83 -3.31
CA TYR A 62 -1.87 2.47 -3.78
C TYR A 62 -3.13 1.59 -3.81
N ALA A 63 -4.06 1.78 -2.87
CA ALA A 63 -5.36 1.11 -2.92
C ALA A 63 -6.12 1.45 -4.21
N LEU A 64 -6.02 2.69 -4.71
CA LEU A 64 -6.62 3.08 -5.99
C LEU A 64 -5.92 2.39 -7.17
N GLU A 65 -4.59 2.34 -7.15
CA GLU A 65 -3.80 1.67 -8.19
C GLU A 65 -4.08 0.16 -8.29
N LEU A 66 -4.35 -0.51 -7.16
CA LEU A 66 -4.78 -1.91 -7.14
C LEU A 66 -6.19 -2.09 -7.73
N ARG A 67 -7.09 -1.12 -7.55
CA ARG A 67 -8.46 -1.14 -8.08
C ARG A 67 -8.54 -0.81 -9.56
N PHE A 68 -7.75 0.15 -10.01
CA PHE A 68 -7.86 0.74 -11.33
C PHE A 68 -6.50 0.84 -12.00
N LYS A 69 -6.24 -0.04 -12.97
CA LYS A 69 -4.94 -0.14 -13.65
C LYS A 69 -4.48 1.17 -14.31
N ALA A 70 -5.42 2.00 -14.77
CA ALA A 70 -5.12 3.28 -15.40
C ALA A 70 -4.85 4.40 -14.38
N ALA A 71 -5.03 4.15 -13.07
CA ALA A 71 -4.71 5.12 -12.05
C ALA A 71 -3.23 5.49 -12.10
N ARG A 72 -2.97 6.75 -11.73
CA ARG A 72 -1.62 7.28 -11.65
C ARG A 72 -0.77 6.44 -10.70
N SER A 73 0.53 6.37 -10.97
CA SER A 73 1.44 5.70 -10.04
C SER A 73 1.54 6.45 -8.72
N THR A 74 1.48 5.72 -7.62
CA THR A 74 1.93 6.22 -6.31
C THR A 74 3.37 5.83 -6.02
N VAL A 75 3.98 6.58 -5.10
CA VAL A 75 5.34 6.36 -4.61
C VAL A 75 5.38 5.93 -3.15
N ASP A 76 4.24 5.97 -2.46
CA ASP A 76 4.10 5.67 -1.03
C ASP A 76 2.97 4.64 -0.81
N ILE A 77 3.03 3.94 0.33
CA ILE A 77 1.99 3.06 0.87
C ILE A 77 1.30 3.78 2.03
N ASP A 78 -0.02 3.86 2.01
CA ASP A 78 -0.81 4.47 3.08
C ASP A 78 -1.57 3.38 3.86
N LEU A 79 -1.29 3.25 5.15
CA LEU A 79 -1.98 2.34 6.06
C LEU A 79 -2.70 3.13 7.15
N THR A 80 -3.76 2.52 7.68
CA THR A 80 -4.30 2.89 8.98
C THR A 80 -4.22 1.72 9.95
N VAL A 81 -3.82 2.00 11.19
CA VAL A 81 -3.66 1.03 12.26
C VAL A 81 -4.88 1.12 13.19
N GLN A 82 -5.61 0.01 13.32
CA GLN A 82 -6.74 -0.05 14.24
C GLN A 82 -6.20 -0.25 15.67
N ARG A 83 -6.20 0.85 16.46
CA ARG A 83 -5.79 0.97 17.87
C ARG A 83 -4.84 -0.14 18.37
N VAL A 84 -3.56 0.18 18.44
CA VAL A 84 -2.65 -0.52 19.35
C VAL A 84 -3.11 -0.20 20.77
N ALA A 85 -3.20 -1.20 21.65
CA ALA A 85 -3.50 -0.95 23.07
C ALA A 85 -2.42 0.00 23.62
N ALA A 86 -2.78 1.27 23.79
CA ALA A 86 -1.86 2.31 24.25
C ALA A 86 -1.28 1.89 25.60
N SER A 87 0.03 1.65 25.63
CA SER A 87 0.78 1.61 26.88
C SER A 87 0.98 3.07 27.27
N ALA A 88 0.38 3.49 28.39
CA ALA A 88 0.46 4.86 28.86
C ALA A 88 1.94 5.31 28.96
N GLY A 89 2.34 6.24 28.10
CA GLY A 89 3.65 6.91 28.16
C GLY A 89 4.71 6.50 27.12
N GLY A 90 4.41 5.65 26.13
CA GLY A 90 5.34 5.31 25.03
C GLY A 90 5.20 6.20 23.79
N ASP A 91 6.28 6.34 23.01
CA ASP A 91 6.24 6.93 21.65
C ASP A 91 5.47 5.99 20.71
N GLU A 92 4.18 6.28 20.47
CA GLU A 92 3.28 5.45 19.66
C GLU A 92 3.82 5.22 18.25
N ASN A 93 4.48 6.21 17.65
CA ASN A 93 5.09 6.07 16.32
C ASN A 93 6.25 5.07 16.35
N GLN A 94 7.00 4.99 17.44
CA GLN A 94 8.04 3.97 17.60
C GLN A 94 7.45 2.57 17.81
N VAL A 95 6.34 2.46 18.54
CA VAL A 95 5.62 1.18 18.71
C VAL A 95 5.10 0.67 17.37
N VAL A 96 4.42 1.54 16.60
CA VAL A 96 3.92 1.20 15.25
C VAL A 96 5.07 0.78 14.34
N ARG A 97 6.20 1.49 14.37
CA ARG A 97 7.40 1.11 13.62
C ARG A 97 7.89 -0.30 13.99
N GLN A 98 7.97 -0.61 15.28
CA GLN A 98 8.40 -1.94 15.74
C GLN A 98 7.45 -3.02 15.24
N MET A 99 6.14 -2.81 15.34
CA MET A 99 5.15 -3.76 14.82
C MET A 99 5.30 -3.95 13.30
N LEU A 100 5.46 -2.86 12.54
CA LEU A 100 5.69 -2.89 11.09
C LEU A 100 6.98 -3.67 10.75
N GLN A 101 8.08 -3.40 11.46
CA GLN A 101 9.36 -4.08 11.25
C GLN A 101 9.27 -5.58 11.59
N SER A 102 8.59 -5.94 12.67
CA SER A 102 8.38 -7.34 13.06
C SER A 102 7.59 -8.11 12.01
N ALA A 103 6.49 -7.53 11.50
CA ALA A 103 5.73 -8.13 10.41
C ALA A 103 6.57 -8.22 9.12
N ALA A 104 7.30 -7.14 8.78
CA ALA A 104 8.14 -7.08 7.59
C ALA A 104 9.35 -8.05 7.61
N ALA A 105 9.78 -8.49 8.79
CA ALA A 105 10.89 -9.44 8.96
C ALA A 105 10.50 -10.90 8.64
N VAL A 106 9.20 -11.20 8.48
CA VAL A 106 8.75 -12.57 8.21
C VAL A 106 9.24 -13.04 6.84
N ALA A 107 9.96 -14.16 6.82
CA ALA A 107 10.45 -14.78 5.60
C ALA A 107 9.31 -15.44 4.82
N LEU A 108 9.12 -15.04 3.56
CA LEU A 108 8.10 -15.59 2.65
C LEU A 108 8.70 -16.45 1.52
N GLY A 109 9.99 -16.76 1.57
CA GLY A 109 10.69 -17.49 0.50
C GLY A 109 10.88 -16.69 -0.80
N ASP A 110 10.63 -15.38 -0.77
CA ASP A 110 10.70 -14.47 -1.93
C ASP A 110 12.02 -13.68 -2.02
N TRP A 111 12.99 -13.99 -1.15
CA TRP A 111 14.31 -13.35 -1.05
C TRP A 111 14.29 -11.84 -0.79
N PHE A 112 13.14 -11.27 -0.44
CA PHE A 112 13.03 -9.88 -0.04
C PHE A 112 13.33 -9.71 1.46
N GLU A 113 14.16 -8.73 1.76
CA GLU A 113 14.43 -8.23 3.10
C GLU A 113 13.97 -6.79 3.19
N PHE A 114 13.19 -6.46 4.23
CA PHE A 114 12.65 -5.13 4.43
C PHE A 114 13.18 -4.50 5.71
N THR A 115 13.62 -3.25 5.60
CA THR A 115 14.01 -2.41 6.73
C THR A 115 13.10 -1.20 6.81
N ILE A 116 12.44 -1.02 7.96
CA ILE A 116 11.59 0.14 8.28
C ILE A 116 12.40 1.10 9.16
N GLY A 117 12.74 2.25 8.60
CA GLY A 117 13.53 3.27 9.29
C GLY A 117 12.73 4.02 10.37
N PRO A 118 13.38 4.89 11.15
CA PRO A 118 12.72 5.74 12.15
C PRO A 118 11.69 6.67 11.49
N PRO A 119 10.67 7.15 12.23
CA PRO A 119 9.73 8.14 11.71
C PRO A 119 10.48 9.39 11.26
N VAL A 120 10.19 9.88 10.05
CA VAL A 120 10.83 11.08 9.48
C VAL A 120 9.90 12.30 9.44
N MET A 121 8.60 12.08 9.63
CA MET A 121 7.58 13.12 9.59
C MET A 121 6.32 12.62 10.28
N ASP A 122 5.70 13.43 11.14
CA ASP A 122 4.40 13.13 11.71
C ASP A 122 3.29 13.40 10.70
N LEU A 123 2.29 12.50 10.66
CA LEU A 123 1.10 12.69 9.85
C LEU A 123 0.13 13.62 10.56
N THR A 124 -0.24 14.68 9.85
CA THR A 124 -1.28 15.60 10.31
C THR A 124 -2.67 14.99 10.12
N ALA A 125 -3.59 15.27 11.05
CA ALA A 125 -4.99 14.84 11.04
C ALA A 125 -5.29 13.35 11.36
N ALA A 126 -4.30 12.55 11.77
CA ALA A 126 -4.56 11.22 12.33
C ALA A 126 -4.97 11.33 13.82
N PRO A 127 -6.09 10.74 14.27
CA PRO A 127 -6.67 11.00 15.60
C PRO A 127 -5.75 10.75 16.80
N TYR A 128 -4.91 9.71 16.73
CA TYR A 128 -3.93 9.39 17.77
C TYR A 128 -2.49 9.54 17.24
N GLY A 129 -2.30 10.37 16.22
CA GLY A 129 -1.00 10.53 15.57
C GLY A 129 -0.74 9.47 14.50
N GLY A 130 0.49 9.44 14.03
CA GLY A 130 0.94 8.63 12.91
C GLY A 130 2.18 9.25 12.30
N ALA A 131 2.91 8.46 11.51
CA ALA A 131 4.15 8.94 10.91
C ALA A 131 4.42 8.33 9.54
N ARG A 132 5.30 9.01 8.82
CA ARG A 132 5.95 8.54 7.60
C ARG A 132 7.23 7.80 7.95
N TYR A 133 7.37 6.57 7.48
CA TYR A 133 8.55 5.74 7.67
C TYR A 133 9.24 5.46 6.33
N PRO A 134 10.55 5.69 6.19
CA PRO A 134 11.29 5.26 5.02
C PRO A 134 11.44 3.73 5.04
N VAL A 135 11.22 3.11 3.90
CA VAL A 135 11.33 1.66 3.70
C VAL A 135 12.41 1.37 2.67
N GLU A 136 13.33 0.47 3.03
CA GLU A 136 14.29 -0.13 2.10
C GLU A 136 13.94 -1.59 1.86
N ALA A 137 13.67 -1.94 0.60
CA ALA A 137 13.52 -3.31 0.15
C ALA A 137 14.83 -3.76 -0.49
N ARG A 138 15.43 -4.83 0.04
CA ARG A 138 16.69 -5.42 -0.42
C ARG A 138 16.44 -6.83 -0.93
N MET A 139 17.28 -7.24 -1.86
CA MET A 139 17.34 -8.61 -2.39
C MET A 139 18.75 -8.85 -2.88
N ASP A 140 19.35 -9.98 -2.51
CA ASP A 140 20.75 -10.28 -2.89
C ASP A 140 21.70 -9.16 -2.45
N GLU A 141 21.56 -8.72 -1.19
CA GLU A 141 22.37 -7.67 -0.53
C GLU A 141 22.39 -6.29 -1.22
N ARG A 142 21.52 -6.07 -2.20
CA ARG A 142 21.43 -4.81 -2.93
C ARG A 142 20.03 -4.25 -2.84
N ILE A 143 19.93 -2.93 -2.80
CA ILE A 143 18.66 -2.22 -2.83
C ILE A 143 17.89 -2.62 -4.09
N PHE A 144 16.65 -3.02 -3.88
CA PHE A 144 15.70 -3.32 -4.94
C PHE A 144 14.74 -2.15 -5.15
N ALA A 145 14.23 -1.57 -4.06
CA ALA A 145 13.43 -0.34 -4.07
C ALA A 145 13.54 0.43 -2.75
N ARG A 146 13.27 1.73 -2.82
CA ARG A 146 13.05 2.61 -1.67
C ARG A 146 11.73 3.36 -1.85
N PHE A 147 11.00 3.53 -0.76
CA PHE A 147 9.71 4.21 -0.74
C PHE A 147 9.36 4.61 0.69
N HIS A 148 8.21 5.27 0.89
CA HIS A 148 7.70 5.54 2.22
C HIS A 148 6.43 4.77 2.51
N LEU A 149 6.24 4.49 3.79
CA LEU A 149 5.02 3.95 4.36
C LEU A 149 4.48 4.97 5.35
N ASP A 150 3.27 5.48 5.09
CA ASP A 150 2.53 6.37 5.96
C ASP A 150 1.57 5.52 6.80
N ALA A 151 1.71 5.53 8.13
CA ALA A 151 0.80 4.82 9.02
C ALA A 151 0.08 5.82 9.92
N GLY A 152 -1.23 5.99 9.70
CA GLY A 152 -2.12 6.75 10.59
C GLY A 152 -2.67 5.86 11.72
N ILE A 153 -2.81 6.42 12.92
CA ILE A 153 -3.31 5.69 14.10
C ILE A 153 -4.73 6.15 14.41
N GLY A 154 -5.66 5.19 14.41
CA GLY A 154 -7.04 5.39 14.85
C GLY A 154 -7.94 6.15 13.88
N ASP A 155 -7.61 6.17 12.59
CA ASP A 155 -8.54 6.67 11.59
C ASP A 155 -9.86 5.87 11.67
N VAL A 156 -10.96 6.52 11.32
CA VAL A 156 -12.25 5.85 11.19
C VAL A 156 -12.16 4.87 10.01
N VAL A 157 -12.49 3.61 10.26
CA VAL A 157 -12.54 2.57 9.23
C VAL A 157 -13.98 2.07 9.11
N MET A 158 -14.64 2.41 8.01
CA MET A 158 -16.00 1.98 7.71
C MET A 158 -16.00 0.52 7.24
N ARG A 159 -16.96 -0.26 7.74
CA ARG A 159 -17.19 -1.64 7.29
C ARG A 159 -18.32 -1.70 6.25
N PRO A 160 -18.33 -2.69 5.34
CA PRO A 160 -17.33 -3.76 5.19
C PRO A 160 -16.02 -3.28 4.55
N LEU A 161 -14.92 -3.96 4.87
CA LEU A 161 -13.64 -3.79 4.19
C LEU A 161 -13.66 -4.54 2.85
N GLU A 162 -12.92 -4.04 1.86
CA GLU A 162 -12.71 -4.73 0.59
C GLU A 162 -11.44 -5.56 0.64
N THR A 163 -11.49 -6.78 0.12
CA THR A 163 -10.30 -7.61 -0.11
C THR A 163 -9.90 -7.56 -1.58
N ILE A 164 -8.62 -7.37 -1.86
CA ILE A 164 -8.08 -7.47 -3.22
C ILE A 164 -6.92 -8.47 -3.27
N VAL A 165 -6.81 -9.18 -4.40
CA VAL A 165 -5.66 -10.02 -4.71
C VAL A 165 -4.71 -9.20 -5.58
N CYS A 166 -3.47 -9.02 -5.13
CA CYS A 166 -2.45 -8.30 -5.87
C CYS A 166 -2.02 -9.04 -7.15
N ARG A 167 -1.31 -8.35 -8.04
CA ARG A 167 -0.76 -8.94 -9.27
C ARG A 167 0.15 -10.11 -8.92
N ASP A 168 0.06 -11.18 -9.71
CA ASP A 168 1.01 -12.28 -9.61
C ASP A 168 2.38 -11.83 -10.18
N TRP A 169 3.31 -11.57 -9.27
CA TRP A 169 4.69 -11.24 -9.59
C TRP A 169 5.62 -12.47 -9.56
N LEU A 170 5.36 -13.41 -8.66
CA LEU A 170 6.31 -14.44 -8.24
C LEU A 170 5.82 -15.87 -8.45
N GLY A 171 4.69 -16.06 -9.15
CA GLY A 171 4.14 -17.37 -9.50
C GLY A 171 5.10 -18.24 -10.32
N PHE A 172 6.04 -17.62 -11.04
CA PHE A 172 7.14 -18.33 -11.71
C PHE A 172 8.05 -19.11 -10.74
N ALA A 173 8.04 -18.74 -9.46
CA ALA A 173 8.76 -19.37 -8.37
C ALA A 173 7.83 -20.11 -7.39
N GLY A 174 6.53 -20.21 -7.71
CA GLY A 174 5.55 -20.88 -6.86
C GLY A 174 5.16 -20.10 -5.61
N ILE A 175 5.37 -18.77 -5.62
CA ILE A 175 5.04 -17.90 -4.50
C ILE A 175 3.72 -17.19 -4.80
N GLU A 176 2.75 -17.33 -3.90
CA GLU A 176 1.40 -16.80 -4.07
C GLU A 176 1.35 -15.25 -4.02
N SER A 177 0.35 -14.70 -4.72
CA SER A 177 -0.01 -13.29 -4.65
C SER A 177 -0.49 -12.89 -3.26
N SER A 178 -0.22 -11.64 -2.87
CA SER A 178 -0.77 -11.07 -1.64
C SER A 178 -2.27 -10.86 -1.73
N ARG A 179 -2.94 -11.04 -0.58
CA ARG A 179 -4.31 -10.59 -0.33
C ARG A 179 -4.25 -9.44 0.65
N VAL A 180 -4.98 -8.37 0.36
CA VAL A 180 -4.91 -7.11 1.13
C VAL A 180 -6.30 -6.63 1.49
N LEU A 181 -6.49 -6.23 2.75
CA LEU A 181 -7.70 -5.57 3.23
C LEU A 181 -7.57 -4.06 3.02
N MET A 182 -8.59 -3.45 2.42
CA MET A 182 -8.62 -2.04 2.07
C MET A 182 -9.92 -1.38 2.51
N ILE A 183 -9.87 -0.06 2.77
CA ILE A 183 -11.09 0.74 2.97
C ILE A 183 -11.97 0.69 1.72
N ALA A 184 -13.30 0.79 1.86
CA ALA A 184 -14.23 0.80 0.72
C ALA A 184 -13.95 1.96 -0.26
N ARG A 185 -14.38 1.82 -1.53
CA ARG A 185 -14.21 2.83 -2.59
C ARG A 185 -14.84 4.17 -2.21
N GLU A 186 -16.00 4.12 -1.57
CA GLU A 186 -16.77 5.27 -1.13
C GLU A 186 -16.04 6.02 -0.01
N GLN A 187 -15.45 5.29 0.95
CA GLN A 187 -14.62 5.91 1.99
C GLN A 187 -13.38 6.55 1.36
N GLN A 188 -12.69 5.86 0.44
CA GLN A 188 -11.52 6.41 -0.23
C GLN A 188 -11.86 7.71 -1.00
N PHE A 189 -13.02 7.76 -1.66
CA PHE A 189 -13.53 8.95 -2.32
C PHE A 189 -13.81 10.09 -1.33
N ALA A 190 -14.49 9.80 -0.22
CA ALA A 190 -14.74 10.78 0.84
C ALA A 190 -13.45 11.33 1.46
N GLU A 191 -12.48 10.46 1.76
CA GLU A 191 -11.15 10.85 2.25
C GLU A 191 -10.45 11.79 1.26
N LYS A 192 -10.50 11.50 -0.05
CA LYS A 192 -9.91 12.34 -1.10
C LYS A 192 -10.57 13.71 -1.22
N ILE A 193 -11.91 13.77 -1.17
CA ILE A 193 -12.64 15.05 -1.16
C ILE A 193 -12.23 15.87 0.05
N HIS A 194 -12.30 15.28 1.25
CA HIS A 194 -11.98 15.98 2.49
C HIS A 194 -10.55 16.55 2.47
N ALA A 195 -9.59 15.72 2.04
CA ALA A 195 -8.21 16.13 1.85
C ALA A 195 -8.05 17.32 0.89
N TYR A 196 -8.76 17.28 -0.24
CA TYR A 196 -8.72 18.29 -1.29
C TYR A 196 -9.31 19.62 -0.80
N THR A 197 -10.44 19.58 -0.08
CA THR A 197 -11.17 20.76 0.39
C THR A 197 -10.65 21.35 1.70
N LEU A 198 -9.74 20.67 2.40
CA LEU A 198 -9.19 21.16 3.67
C LEU A 198 -8.51 22.53 3.48
N PRO A 199 -8.91 23.58 4.23
CA PRO A 199 -8.30 24.90 4.15
C PRO A 199 -6.81 24.84 4.48
N ARG A 200 -5.99 25.59 3.71
CA ARG A 200 -4.54 25.66 3.88
C ARG A 200 -4.07 27.10 3.81
N ASN A 201 -3.07 27.41 4.63
CA ASN A 201 -2.39 28.71 4.62
C ASN A 201 -1.39 28.86 3.45
N ALA A 202 -1.24 27.82 2.62
CA ALA A 202 -0.38 27.79 1.44
C ALA A 202 -1.15 27.25 0.24
N ALA A 203 -0.64 27.52 -0.97
CA ALA A 203 -1.22 27.04 -2.21
C ALA A 203 -1.41 25.50 -2.19
N ASN A 204 -2.59 25.04 -2.60
CA ASN A 204 -2.96 23.64 -2.51
C ASN A 204 -2.17 22.81 -3.53
N SER A 205 -1.23 21.98 -3.07
CA SER A 205 -0.42 21.09 -3.91
C SER A 205 -1.15 19.79 -4.32
N ARG A 206 -2.40 19.61 -3.88
CA ARG A 206 -3.21 18.40 -4.10
C ARG A 206 -3.93 18.36 -5.45
N VAL A 207 -3.35 18.95 -6.51
CA VAL A 207 -3.89 18.86 -7.88
C VAL A 207 -4.08 17.40 -8.31
N LYS A 208 -3.22 16.49 -7.82
CA LYS A 208 -3.30 15.05 -8.08
C LYS A 208 -4.55 14.40 -7.49
N ASP A 209 -5.13 14.95 -6.41
CA ASP A 209 -6.36 14.41 -5.83
C ASP A 209 -7.56 14.61 -6.78
N LEU A 210 -7.54 15.61 -7.67
CA LEU A 210 -8.60 15.75 -8.71
C LEU A 210 -8.61 14.58 -9.70
N VAL A 211 -7.43 14.09 -10.11
CA VAL A 211 -7.32 12.93 -10.99
C VAL A 211 -7.83 11.68 -10.27
N ASP A 212 -7.38 11.48 -9.03
CA ASP A 212 -7.82 10.35 -8.20
C ASP A 212 -9.34 10.36 -7.98
N LEU A 213 -9.95 11.55 -7.81
CA LEU A 213 -11.41 11.71 -7.69
C LEU A 213 -12.16 11.34 -8.97
N VAL A 214 -11.65 11.70 -10.15
CA VAL A 214 -12.24 11.30 -11.43
C VAL A 214 -12.15 9.79 -11.63
N ASP A 215 -11.00 9.18 -11.34
CA ASP A 215 -10.81 7.73 -11.44
C ASP A 215 -11.77 6.98 -10.50
N LEU A 216 -11.91 7.45 -9.25
CA LEU A 216 -12.85 6.90 -8.29
C LEU A 216 -14.31 7.09 -8.74
N ALA A 217 -14.68 8.26 -9.26
CA ALA A 217 -16.03 8.51 -9.75
C ALA A 217 -16.39 7.59 -10.93
N LEU A 218 -15.46 7.30 -11.85
CA LEU A 218 -15.66 6.33 -12.93
C LEU A 218 -15.81 4.90 -12.40
N LEU A 219 -15.01 4.54 -11.39
CA LEU A 219 -15.03 3.22 -10.78
C LEU A 219 -16.30 2.96 -9.95
N ILE A 220 -16.86 3.98 -9.32
CA ILE A 220 -18.19 3.94 -8.67
C ILE A 220 -19.30 4.00 -9.73
N GLY A 221 -19.12 4.83 -10.77
CA GLY A 221 -19.99 4.99 -11.95
C GLY A 221 -20.36 3.70 -12.64
N SER A 222 -19.34 2.88 -12.91
CA SER A 222 -19.46 1.56 -13.54
C SER A 222 -20.09 0.50 -12.63
N GLY A 223 -20.26 0.78 -11.33
CA GLY A 223 -20.88 -0.09 -10.32
C GLY A 223 -22.34 0.24 -9.98
N GLY A 224 -22.93 1.27 -10.58
CA GLY A 224 -24.34 1.65 -10.37
C GLY A 224 -24.56 2.54 -9.14
N TRP A 225 -24.83 3.84 -9.38
CA TRP A 225 -25.10 4.88 -8.37
C TRP A 225 -26.48 4.80 -7.70
N ILE A 226 -27.02 3.60 -7.47
CA ILE A 226 -28.38 3.46 -6.94
C ILE A 226 -28.41 2.39 -5.84
N SER A 227 -28.00 2.74 -4.60
CA SER A 227 -28.73 2.29 -3.39
C SER A 227 -28.10 2.66 -2.03
N SER A 228 -26.87 3.14 -1.88
CA SER A 228 -26.31 3.40 -0.55
C SER A 228 -26.32 4.88 -0.17
N GLY A 229 -27.25 5.25 0.73
CA GLY A 229 -27.52 6.60 1.24
C GLY A 229 -26.41 7.28 2.07
N LEU A 230 -25.20 7.37 1.52
CA LEU A 230 -24.05 8.06 2.14
C LEU A 230 -24.16 9.60 2.12
N TRP A 231 -25.08 10.18 1.36
CA TRP A 231 -25.28 11.64 1.32
C TRP A 231 -25.89 12.26 2.58
N LYS A 232 -26.27 11.46 3.59
CA LYS A 232 -26.80 11.99 4.87
C LYS A 232 -25.73 12.36 5.90
N LEU A 233 -24.44 12.12 5.64
CA LEU A 233 -23.36 12.37 6.61
C LEU A 233 -22.38 13.49 6.22
N CYS A 234 -22.57 14.10 5.04
CA CYS A 234 -21.74 15.22 4.56
C CYS A 234 -22.50 16.55 4.43
N VAL A 235 -23.67 16.68 5.05
CA VAL A 235 -24.38 17.95 5.28
C VAL A 235 -24.68 18.08 6.77
#